data_AF-A0A849HX99-F1
#
_entry.id   AF-A0A849HX99-F1
#
_cell.length_a   1.000
_cell.length_b   1.000
_cell.length_c   1.000
_cell.angle_alpha   90.00
_cell.angle_beta   90.00
_cell.angle_gamma   90.00
#
_symmetry.space_group_name_H-M   'P 1'
#
loop_
_entity.id
_entity.type
_entity.pdbx_description
1 polymer ?
#
loop_
_entity_poly.entity_id
_entity_poly.type
_entity_poly.pdbx_seq_one_letter_code
_entity_poly.pdbx_strand_id
1 'polypeptide(L)'
;MFGFSWGEIGLIMAVALVAIGPKDLPVAIRTVTSLIKKARGMAAEFQGHVDEMMREANLADVKGELSKLRNFDFKSAAEQTLDPSGTLRGELAKATGDVATPAYVPPAPVVEETPESPAFIPPDAARKKPVPAFIPPGTKRWGY
;
A
#
# COMPACT_ATOMS: atom_id res chain seq x y z
N MET A 1 -26.44 5.69 26.71
CA MET A 1 -25.05 5.39 26.31
C MET A 1 -25.11 5.03 24.85
N PHE A 2 -24.55 5.85 23.96
CA PHE A 2 -24.48 5.51 22.55
C PHE A 2 -23.33 4.51 22.41
N GLY A 3 -23.68 3.23 22.28
CA GLY A 3 -22.72 2.22 21.90
C GLY A 3 -22.13 2.62 20.55
N PHE A 4 -20.83 2.48 20.40
CA PHE A 4 -20.21 2.45 19.08
C PHE A 4 -19.88 0.98 18.80
N SER A 5 -20.92 0.16 18.70
CA SER A 5 -20.79 -1.24 18.33
C SER A 5 -20.64 -1.37 16.81
N TRP A 6 -20.06 -2.48 16.36
CA TRP A 6 -19.98 -2.82 14.94
C TRP A 6 -21.36 -2.80 14.24
N GLY A 7 -22.43 -3.09 14.98
CA GLY A 7 -23.81 -3.01 14.47
C GLY A 7 -24.29 -1.58 14.22
N GLU A 8 -23.95 -0.63 15.09
CA GLU A 8 -24.31 0.79 14.93
C GLU A 8 -23.51 1.44 13.79
N ILE A 9 -22.22 1.08 13.63
CA ILE A 9 -21.42 1.51 12.47
C ILE A 9 -22.04 0.97 11.17
N GLY A 10 -22.45 -0.30 11.16
CA GLY A 10 -23.17 -0.91 10.04
C GLY A 10 -24.48 -0.19 9.71
N LEU A 11 -25.25 0.21 10.73
CA LEU A 11 -26.50 0.96 10.55
C LEU A 11 -26.25 2.34 9.95
N ILE A 12 -25.25 3.07 10.46
CA ILE A 12 -24.89 4.39 9.92
C ILE A 12 -24.44 4.27 8.45
N MET A 13 -23.63 3.25 8.13
CA MET A 13 -23.25 2.94 6.75
C MET A 13 -24.47 2.65 5.87
N ALA A 14 -25.42 1.83 6.35
CA ALA A 14 -26.64 1.52 5.60
C ALA A 14 -27.48 2.79 5.33
N VAL A 15 -27.67 3.64 6.33
CA VAL A 15 -28.38 4.91 6.18
C VAL A 15 -27.66 5.84 5.21
N ALA A 16 -26.33 5.95 5.31
CA ALA A 16 -25.53 6.76 4.39
C ALA A 16 -25.64 6.26 2.94
N LEU A 17 -25.64 4.95 2.72
CA LEU A 17 -25.83 4.35 1.39
C LEU A 17 -27.21 4.65 0.79
N VAL A 18 -28.27 4.68 1.61
CA VAL A 18 -29.63 4.99 1.14
C VAL A 18 -29.81 6.49 0.89
N ALA A 19 -29.33 7.34 1.81
CA ALA A 19 -29.52 8.78 1.74
C ALA A 19 -28.67 9.45 0.65
N ILE A 20 -27.40 9.05 0.54
CA ILE A 20 -26.44 9.63 -0.41
C ILE A 20 -26.34 8.77 -1.68
N GLY A 21 -26.54 7.46 -1.55
CA GLY A 21 -26.36 6.52 -2.65
C GLY A 21 -25.02 5.76 -2.56
N PRO A 22 -24.96 4.48 -2.98
CA PRO A 22 -23.76 3.66 -2.89
C PRO A 22 -22.60 4.14 -3.78
N LYS A 23 -22.89 4.90 -4.83
CA LYS A 23 -21.88 5.45 -5.76
C LYS A 23 -21.31 6.78 -5.28
N ASP A 24 -22.09 7.54 -4.52
CA ASP A 24 -21.73 8.89 -4.08
C ASP A 24 -21.04 8.88 -2.70
N LEU A 25 -21.31 7.87 -1.87
CA LEU A 25 -20.59 7.64 -0.61
C LEU A 25 -19.05 7.59 -0.78
N PRO A 26 -18.47 6.80 -1.69
CA PRO A 26 -17.00 6.78 -1.87
C PRO A 26 -16.45 8.10 -2.41
N VAL A 27 -17.25 8.87 -3.16
CA VAL A 27 -16.86 10.21 -3.63
C VAL A 27 -16.86 11.19 -2.45
N ALA A 28 -17.89 11.18 -1.61
CA ALA A 28 -17.98 12.01 -0.40
C ALA A 28 -16.84 11.74 0.58
N ILE A 29 -16.50 10.47 0.84
CA ILE A 29 -15.35 10.10 1.69
C ILE A 29 -14.06 10.67 1.10
N ARG A 30 -13.83 10.53 -0.22
CA ARG A 30 -12.63 11.08 -0.88
C ARG A 30 -12.57 12.60 -0.77
N THR A 31 -13.70 13.28 -0.85
CA THR A 31 -13.77 14.75 -0.70
C THR A 31 -13.39 15.16 0.72
N VAL A 32 -14.00 14.57 1.73
CA VAL A 32 -13.72 14.88 3.15
C VAL A 32 -12.27 14.52 3.50
N THR A 33 -11.80 13.34 3.10
CA THR A 33 -10.41 12.93 3.34
C THR A 33 -9.41 13.80 2.59
N SER A 34 -9.72 14.27 1.38
CA SER A 34 -8.90 15.23 0.64
C SER A 34 -8.83 16.59 1.34
N LEU A 35 -9.97 17.08 1.89
CA LEU A 35 -10.01 18.29 2.70
C LEU A 35 -9.14 18.15 3.96
N ILE A 36 -9.27 17.03 4.68
CA ILE A 36 -8.45 16.73 5.85
C ILE A 36 -6.97 16.61 5.46
N LYS A 37 -6.66 15.97 4.33
CA LYS A 37 -5.29 15.80 3.85
C LYS A 37 -4.64 17.14 3.49
N LYS A 38 -5.39 18.04 2.85
CA LYS A 38 -4.96 19.42 2.57
C LYS A 38 -4.74 20.20 3.87
N ALA A 39 -5.67 20.11 4.81
CA ALA A 39 -5.51 20.72 6.14
C ALA A 39 -4.27 20.19 6.87
N ARG A 40 -4.02 18.89 6.81
CA ARG A 40 -2.81 18.27 7.38
C ARG A 40 -1.53 18.71 6.66
N GLY A 41 -1.55 18.85 5.34
CA GLY A 41 -0.43 19.38 4.56
C GLY A 41 -0.09 20.81 4.96
N MET A 42 -1.10 21.69 5.01
CA MET A 42 -0.94 23.07 5.49
C MET A 42 -0.44 23.08 6.95
N ALA A 43 -0.96 22.23 7.83
CA ALA A 43 -0.48 22.09 9.20
C ALA A 43 0.98 21.61 9.30
N ALA A 44 1.45 20.79 8.36
CA ALA A 44 2.85 20.38 8.30
C ALA A 44 3.77 21.54 7.87
N GLU A 45 3.30 22.40 6.98
CA GLU A 45 3.99 23.65 6.61
C GLU A 45 3.99 24.64 7.78
N PHE A 46 2.87 24.74 8.51
CA PHE A 46 2.80 25.51 9.75
C PHE A 46 3.75 24.93 10.80
N GLN A 47 3.89 23.63 10.99
CA GLN A 47 4.91 23.08 11.90
C GLN A 47 6.32 23.52 11.53
N GLY A 48 6.67 23.54 10.23
CA GLY A 48 7.98 24.03 9.78
C GLY A 48 8.22 25.51 10.07
N HIS A 49 7.19 26.36 9.94
CA HIS A 49 7.29 27.80 10.24
C HIS A 49 7.10 28.14 11.73
N VAL A 50 6.31 27.33 12.42
CA VAL A 50 5.96 27.48 13.83
C VAL A 50 7.08 26.92 14.69
N ASP A 51 7.83 25.86 14.31
CA ASP A 51 9.04 25.44 15.05
C ASP A 51 10.10 26.56 15.13
N GLU A 52 10.23 27.37 14.07
CA GLU A 52 11.11 28.54 14.04
C GLU A 52 10.60 29.67 14.97
N MET A 53 9.28 29.87 15.05
CA MET A 53 8.66 30.89 15.91
C MET A 53 8.42 30.39 17.37
N MET A 54 8.29 29.09 17.59
CA MET A 54 8.05 28.39 18.87
C MET A 54 9.30 28.33 19.73
N ARG A 55 10.48 28.36 19.09
CA ARG A 55 11.75 28.40 19.81
C ARG A 55 11.92 29.71 20.59
N GLU A 56 11.21 30.77 20.20
CA GLU A 56 11.12 32.05 20.89
C GLU A 56 9.88 32.17 21.82
N ALA A 57 8.76 31.53 21.48
CA ALA A 57 7.49 31.64 22.20
C ALA A 57 7.07 30.32 22.87
N ASN A 58 6.88 30.35 24.19
CA ASN A 58 6.62 29.25 25.13
C ASN A 58 5.46 28.28 24.79
N LEU A 59 5.53 27.55 23.67
CA LEU A 59 4.48 26.66 23.17
C LEU A 59 4.71 25.17 23.54
N ALA A 60 5.81 24.86 24.23
CA ALA A 60 6.10 23.52 24.76
C ALA A 60 5.07 23.06 25.81
N ASP A 61 4.58 23.99 26.64
CA ASP A 61 3.58 23.71 27.67
C ASP A 61 2.21 23.34 27.06
N VAL A 62 1.79 24.05 26.01
CA VAL A 62 0.51 23.78 25.30
C VAL A 62 0.57 22.43 24.57
N LYS A 63 1.72 22.08 23.98
CA LYS A 63 1.95 20.74 23.41
C LYS A 63 1.84 19.66 24.48
N GLY A 64 2.35 19.92 25.69
CA GLY A 64 2.30 19.02 26.83
C GLY A 64 0.88 18.73 27.31
N GLU A 65 0.04 19.76 27.48
CA GLU A 65 -1.36 19.60 27.89
C GLU A 65 -2.19 18.86 26.84
N LEU A 66 -2.02 19.20 25.56
CA LEU A 66 -2.75 18.56 24.47
C LEU A 66 -2.33 17.09 24.28
N SER A 67 -1.04 16.78 24.46
CA SER A 67 -0.55 15.40 24.42
C SER A 67 -1.05 14.58 25.61
N LYS A 68 -1.17 15.16 26.81
CA LYS A 68 -1.72 14.49 27.99
C LYS A 68 -3.20 14.13 27.80
N LEU A 69 -4.01 15.08 27.30
CA LEU A 69 -5.42 14.82 26.98
C LEU A 69 -5.56 13.72 25.92
N ARG A 70 -4.85 13.86 24.79
CA ARG A 70 -4.91 12.88 23.70
C ARG A 70 -4.47 11.49 24.12
N ASN A 71 -3.41 11.37 24.91
CA ASN A 71 -2.91 10.07 25.36
C ASN A 71 -3.86 9.39 26.35
N PHE A 72 -4.58 10.14 27.19
CA PHE A 72 -5.51 9.55 28.15
C PHE A 72 -6.73 8.94 27.45
N ASP A 73 -7.35 9.69 26.52
CA ASP A 73 -8.55 9.24 25.81
C ASP A 73 -8.23 8.15 24.78
N PHE A 74 -7.15 8.31 24.01
CA PHE A 74 -6.83 7.37 22.93
C PHE A 74 -6.29 6.05 23.46
N LYS A 75 -5.47 6.06 24.52
CA LYS A 75 -4.95 4.82 25.12
C LYS A 75 -6.08 4.01 25.74
N SER A 76 -6.99 4.66 26.48
CA SER A 76 -8.15 3.99 27.06
C SER A 76 -9.13 3.47 26.01
N ALA A 77 -9.36 4.23 24.92
CA ALA A 77 -10.21 3.78 23.82
C ALA A 77 -9.55 2.65 23.00
N ALA A 78 -8.26 2.75 22.70
CA ALA A 78 -7.50 1.74 21.97
C ALA A 78 -7.36 0.44 22.77
N GLU A 79 -7.08 0.50 24.07
CA GLU A 79 -7.01 -0.68 24.94
C GLU A 79 -8.37 -1.38 25.04
N GLN A 80 -9.48 -0.65 25.04
CA GLN A 80 -10.82 -1.24 25.08
C GLN A 80 -11.30 -1.81 23.74
N THR A 81 -10.77 -1.32 22.60
CA THR A 81 -11.29 -1.67 21.27
C THR A 81 -10.35 -2.54 20.44
N LEU A 82 -9.03 -2.36 20.58
CA LEU A 82 -8.03 -3.07 19.78
C LEU A 82 -7.51 -4.33 20.48
N ASP A 83 -7.55 -4.44 21.81
CA ASP A 83 -7.09 -5.67 22.48
C ASP A 83 -7.83 -6.01 23.78
N PRO A 84 -9.17 -6.22 23.74
CA PRO A 84 -9.91 -6.62 24.93
C PRO A 84 -9.57 -8.05 25.43
N SER A 85 -8.85 -8.87 24.63
CA SER A 85 -8.63 -10.30 24.90
C SER A 85 -7.17 -10.78 24.78
N GLY A 86 -6.20 -9.94 24.44
CA GLY A 86 -4.78 -10.32 24.28
C GLY A 86 -4.47 -11.15 23.01
N THR A 87 -5.47 -11.41 22.18
CA THR A 87 -5.42 -12.40 21.10
C THR A 87 -4.69 -11.89 19.86
N LEU A 88 -4.80 -10.58 19.56
CA LEU A 88 -4.17 -10.00 18.38
C LEU A 88 -2.64 -10.01 18.45
N ARG A 89 -2.07 -9.87 19.65
CA ARG A 89 -0.61 -9.99 19.87
C ARG A 89 -0.12 -11.42 19.62
N GLY A 90 -0.89 -12.43 20.03
CA GLY A 90 -0.56 -13.84 19.79
C GLY A 90 -0.66 -14.22 18.31
N GLU A 91 -1.66 -13.71 17.60
CA GLU A 91 -1.83 -13.94 16.16
C GLU A 91 -0.82 -13.18 15.32
N LEU A 92 -0.49 -11.94 15.69
CA LEU A 92 0.57 -11.18 15.01
C LEU A 92 1.94 -11.81 15.24
N ALA A 93 2.25 -12.25 16.46
CA ALA A 93 3.50 -12.95 16.76
C ALA A 93 3.61 -14.28 16.00
N LYS A 94 2.51 -15.02 15.87
CA LYS A 94 2.43 -16.22 15.01
C LYS A 94 2.58 -15.87 13.53
N ALA A 95 1.91 -14.83 13.05
CA ALA A 95 1.97 -14.40 11.66
C ALA A 95 3.36 -13.90 11.27
N THR A 96 4.09 -13.22 12.17
CA THR A 96 5.50 -12.84 11.95
C THR A 96 6.48 -13.99 12.17
N GLY A 97 6.10 -15.01 12.94
CA GLY A 97 6.89 -16.24 13.14
C GLY A 97 6.78 -17.22 11.96
N ASP A 98 5.66 -17.21 11.24
CA ASP A 98 5.39 -18.05 10.07
C ASP A 98 5.67 -17.34 8.73
N VAL A 99 6.30 -16.16 8.72
CA VAL A 99 7.01 -15.69 7.50
C VAL A 99 8.31 -16.47 7.37
N ALA A 100 8.18 -17.79 7.21
CA ALA A 100 9.09 -18.53 6.37
C ALA A 100 9.03 -17.83 5.00
N THR A 101 10.15 -17.22 4.60
CA THR A 101 10.44 -16.98 3.17
C THR A 101 9.88 -18.17 2.40
N PRO A 102 8.99 -17.97 1.41
CA PRO A 102 8.59 -19.08 0.57
C PRO A 102 9.87 -19.61 -0.06
N ALA A 103 10.38 -20.72 0.48
CA ALA A 103 11.46 -21.46 -0.12
C ALA A 103 10.89 -21.87 -1.46
N TYR A 104 11.38 -21.25 -2.53
CA TYR A 104 11.08 -21.65 -3.87
C TYR A 104 11.42 -23.15 -3.98
N VAL A 105 10.38 -23.97 -4.02
CA VAL A 105 10.51 -25.39 -4.35
C VAL A 105 10.40 -25.45 -5.87
N PRO A 106 11.51 -25.68 -6.60
CA PRO A 106 11.39 -25.96 -8.02
C PRO A 106 10.51 -27.20 -8.18
N PRO A 107 9.51 -27.20 -9.08
CA PRO A 107 8.68 -28.37 -9.29
C PRO A 107 9.56 -29.55 -9.70
N ALA A 108 9.38 -30.69 -9.02
CA ALA A 108 9.98 -31.95 -9.43
C ALA A 108 9.49 -32.32 -10.84
N PRO A 109 10.34 -32.91 -11.70
CA PRO A 109 9.99 -33.17 -13.09
C PRO A 109 8.85 -34.19 -13.15
N VAL A 110 7.70 -33.73 -13.65
CA VAL A 110 6.60 -34.61 -14.06
C VAL A 110 7.11 -35.35 -15.29
N VAL A 111 7.27 -36.67 -15.16
CA VAL A 111 7.42 -37.57 -16.30
C VAL A 111 6.04 -37.63 -16.96
N GLU A 112 5.82 -36.75 -17.93
CA GLU A 112 4.61 -36.72 -18.74
C GLU A 112 5.01 -37.11 -20.17
N GLU A 113 4.68 -38.33 -20.57
CA GLU A 113 4.81 -38.81 -21.95
C GLU A 113 3.98 -37.90 -22.87
N THR A 114 4.66 -37.12 -23.71
CA THR A 114 4.05 -36.34 -24.80
C THR A 114 4.89 -36.56 -26.06
N PRO A 115 4.28 -36.82 -27.22
CA PRO A 115 4.94 -37.44 -28.36
C PRO A 115 5.96 -36.53 -29.06
N GLU A 116 6.95 -37.21 -29.63
CA GLU A 116 8.08 -36.77 -30.46
C GLU A 116 8.07 -35.30 -30.94
N SER A 117 9.09 -34.55 -30.50
CA SER A 117 9.53 -33.29 -31.10
C SER A 117 11.06 -33.32 -31.20
N PRO A 118 11.67 -32.87 -32.32
CA PRO A 118 12.95 -33.37 -32.79
C PRO A 118 14.14 -32.93 -31.94
N ALA A 119 15.14 -33.83 -31.88
CA ALA A 119 16.36 -33.72 -31.08
C ALA A 119 17.07 -32.36 -31.14
N PHE A 120 17.46 -31.87 -29.97
CA PHE A 120 18.33 -30.71 -29.79
C PHE A 120 19.71 -30.94 -30.44
N ILE A 121 20.10 -30.06 -31.36
CA ILE A 121 21.41 -30.09 -32.00
C ILE A 121 22.39 -29.26 -31.15
N PRO A 122 23.55 -29.79 -30.73
CA PRO A 122 24.51 -29.07 -29.90
C PRO A 122 25.09 -27.83 -30.61
N PRO A 123 25.50 -26.80 -29.85
CA PRO A 123 25.78 -25.44 -30.35
C PRO A 123 26.93 -25.32 -31.35
N ASP A 124 27.78 -26.34 -31.51
CA ASP A 124 28.86 -26.35 -32.51
C ASP A 124 28.38 -26.68 -33.94
N ALA A 125 27.21 -27.29 -34.12
CA ALA A 125 26.68 -27.55 -35.47
C ALA A 125 25.93 -26.34 -36.07
N ALA A 126 25.61 -25.32 -35.25
CA ALA A 126 24.89 -24.12 -35.68
C ALA A 126 25.79 -23.07 -36.36
N ARG A 127 27.13 -23.22 -36.29
CA ARG A 127 28.09 -22.27 -36.88
C ARG A 127 28.60 -22.69 -38.26
N LYS A 128 27.70 -23.13 -39.15
CA LYS A 128 28.02 -23.35 -40.56
C LYS A 128 26.95 -22.79 -41.51
N LYS A 129 26.62 -21.51 -41.36
CA LYS A 129 26.01 -20.73 -42.44
C LYS A 129 26.54 -19.30 -42.39
N PRO A 130 27.26 -18.80 -43.42
CA PRO A 130 27.59 -17.39 -43.48
C PRO A 130 26.29 -16.61 -43.66
N VAL A 131 25.99 -15.70 -42.74
CA VAL A 131 24.90 -14.74 -42.90
C VAL A 131 25.24 -13.84 -44.10
N PRO A 132 24.32 -13.66 -45.08
CA PRO A 132 24.57 -12.75 -46.19
C PRO A 132 24.73 -11.32 -45.66
N ALA A 133 25.72 -10.61 -46.19
CA ALA A 133 25.98 -9.23 -45.82
C ALA A 133 24.72 -8.37 -46.06
N PHE A 134 24.28 -7.68 -45.01
CA PHE A 134 23.19 -6.71 -45.10
C PHE A 134 23.61 -5.55 -46.01
N ILE A 135 22.95 -5.41 -47.16
CA ILE A 135 23.10 -4.25 -48.04
C ILE A 135 21.98 -3.26 -47.66
N PRO A 136 22.31 -2.10 -47.08
CA PRO A 136 21.28 -1.11 -46.76
C PRO A 136 20.60 -0.61 -48.04
N PRO A 137 19.26 -0.44 -48.06
CA PRO A 137 18.55 0.12 -49.20
C PRO A 137 19.03 1.55 -49.45
N GLY A 138 19.32 1.85 -50.72
CA GLY A 138 20.00 3.06 -51.17
C GLY A 138 19.42 4.33 -50.56
N THR A 139 20.29 5.09 -49.89
CA THR A 139 20.05 6.49 -49.58
C THR A 139 19.86 7.23 -50.91
N LYS A 140 18.61 7.50 -51.30
CA LYS A 140 18.33 8.49 -52.35
C LYS A 140 18.85 9.83 -51.85
N ARG A 141 20.06 10.14 -52.29
CA ARG A 141 20.73 11.43 -52.20
C ARG A 141 19.85 12.44 -52.94
N TRP A 142 19.02 13.21 -52.21
CA TRP A 142 18.46 14.44 -52.76
C TRP A 142 19.64 15.42 -52.90
N GLY A 143 20.01 15.68 -54.14
CA GLY A 143 21.02 16.66 -54.50
C GLY A 143 20.37 17.99 -54.88
N TYR A 144 21.15 19.05 -54.59
CA TYR A 144 21.16 20.40 -55.17
C TYR A 144 19.88 21.23 -55.14
#